data_AF-A0A7M4DSS4-F1
#
_entry.id   AF-A0A7M4DSS4-F1
#
_cell.length_a   1.000
_cell.length_b   1.000
_cell.length_c   1.000
_cell.angle_alpha   90.00
_cell.angle_beta   90.00
_cell.angle_gamma   90.00
#
_symmetry.space_group_name_H-M   'P 1'
#
loop_
_entity.id
_entity.type
_entity.pdbx_description
1 polymer ?
#
loop_
_entity_poly.entity_id
_entity_poly.type
_entity_poly.pdbx_seq_one_letter_code
_entity_poly.pdbx_strand_id
1 'polypeptide(L)'
;MLAPPADFDAYAIDLRGFGESEMLPVDATRGLRDFSDDVRGVIEALGLGDAVDLVGWRMGAGVVLRYALDHPVRTLTPQAPVSPYGFGGTRGTDGERLTPDDPAVSAQVVRTPTSWPASRPATPAMWRRRRRARCTARQPA
;
A
#
# COMPACT_ATOMS: atom_id res chain seq x y z
N MET A 1 -2.28 9.93 6.52
CA MET A 1 -1.02 10.38 5.91
C MET A 1 -1.17 11.86 5.57
N LEU A 2 -0.20 12.69 5.97
CA LEU A 2 -0.21 14.13 5.66
C LEU A 2 0.02 14.33 4.15
N ALA A 3 -0.45 15.46 3.61
CA ALA A 3 -0.16 15.81 2.22
C ALA A 3 1.35 16.04 2.06
N PRO A 4 1.97 15.53 0.99
CA PRO A 4 3.36 15.86 0.69
C PRO A 4 3.45 17.35 0.32
N PRO A 5 4.65 17.94 0.43
CA PRO A 5 4.92 19.29 -0.07
C PRO A 5 4.50 19.44 -1.55
N ALA A 6 4.16 20.67 -1.96
CA ALA A 6 3.50 20.93 -3.25
C ALA A 6 4.40 20.65 -4.48
N ASP A 7 5.71 20.54 -4.27
CA ASP A 7 6.72 20.16 -5.26
C ASP A 7 6.78 18.64 -5.51
N PHE A 8 6.03 17.82 -4.76
CA PHE A 8 5.90 16.40 -5.03
C PHE A 8 4.69 16.12 -5.94
N ASP A 9 4.96 15.53 -7.10
CA ASP A 9 3.93 14.93 -7.94
C ASP A 9 3.49 13.57 -7.37
N ALA A 10 2.55 13.61 -6.42
CA ALA A 10 2.06 12.43 -5.72
C ALA A 10 0.83 11.81 -6.38
N TYR A 11 0.90 10.50 -6.64
CA TYR A 11 -0.17 9.70 -7.25
C TYR A 11 -0.71 8.69 -6.24
N ALA A 12 -2.03 8.69 -6.05
CA ALA A 12 -2.72 7.65 -5.29
C ALA A 12 -3.33 6.66 -6.29
N ILE A 13 -2.88 5.42 -6.22
CA ILE A 13 -3.32 4.33 -7.09
C ILE A 13 -4.39 3.54 -6.34
N ASP A 14 -5.59 3.50 -6.90
CA ASP A 14 -6.59 2.51 -6.48
C ASP A 14 -6.18 1.17 -7.12
N LEU A 15 -5.86 0.16 -6.33
CA LEU A 15 -5.47 -1.17 -6.84
C LEU A 15 -6.69 -1.89 -7.45
N ARG A 16 -6.47 -2.90 -8.32
CA ARG A 16 -7.57 -3.73 -8.83
C ARG A 16 -8.47 -4.22 -7.68
N GLY A 17 -9.77 -4.16 -7.88
CA GLY A 17 -10.76 -4.53 -6.86
C GLY A 17 -11.01 -3.47 -5.77
N PHE A 18 -10.40 -2.28 -5.85
CA PHE A 18 -10.60 -1.20 -4.89
C PHE A 18 -10.90 0.14 -5.58
N GLY A 19 -11.61 1.00 -4.86
CA GLY A 19 -11.85 2.39 -5.28
C GLY A 19 -12.55 2.47 -6.63
N GLU A 20 -11.97 3.23 -7.55
CA GLU A 20 -12.48 3.38 -8.93
C GLU A 20 -11.74 2.51 -9.96
N SER A 21 -10.86 1.61 -9.53
CA SER A 21 -10.20 0.65 -10.42
C SER A 21 -11.08 -0.55 -10.73
N GLU A 22 -10.80 -1.23 -11.84
CA GLU A 22 -11.58 -2.37 -12.29
C GLU A 22 -11.59 -3.53 -11.27
N MET A 23 -12.72 -4.23 -11.18
CA MET A 23 -12.88 -5.44 -10.37
C MET A 23 -12.33 -6.64 -11.13
N LEU A 24 -11.00 -6.79 -11.12
CA LEU A 24 -10.31 -7.92 -11.75
C LEU A 24 -9.99 -9.02 -10.72
N PRO A 25 -9.96 -10.30 -11.16
CA PRO A 25 -9.51 -11.37 -10.30
C PRO A 25 -8.03 -11.17 -9.89
N VAL A 26 -7.69 -11.75 -8.73
CA VAL A 26 -6.33 -11.83 -8.22
C VAL A 26 -5.94 -13.30 -8.20
N ASP A 27 -4.86 -13.65 -8.88
CA ASP A 27 -4.25 -14.97 -8.77
C ASP A 27 -3.49 -15.07 -7.44
N ALA A 28 -4.15 -15.65 -6.43
CA ALA A 28 -3.59 -15.81 -5.10
C ALA A 28 -2.29 -16.64 -5.07
N THR A 29 -2.03 -17.48 -6.09
CA THR A 29 -0.79 -18.27 -6.16
C THR A 29 0.44 -17.40 -6.46
N ARG A 30 0.23 -16.20 -7.01
CA ARG A 30 1.28 -15.22 -7.31
C ARG A 30 1.54 -14.26 -6.14
N GLY A 31 0.83 -14.42 -5.01
CA GLY A 31 0.91 -13.51 -3.87
C GLY A 31 0.52 -12.09 -4.26
N LEU A 32 1.38 -11.11 -3.96
CA LEU A 32 1.13 -9.69 -4.28
C LEU A 32 1.55 -9.26 -5.69
N ARG A 33 1.97 -10.18 -6.56
CA ARG A 33 2.51 -9.83 -7.89
C ARG A 33 1.47 -9.17 -8.80
N ASP A 34 0.22 -9.62 -8.80
CA ASP A 34 -0.85 -9.00 -9.60
C ASP A 34 -1.00 -7.50 -9.28
N PHE A 35 -0.96 -7.13 -8.00
CA PHE A 35 -1.00 -5.73 -7.57
C PHE A 35 0.30 -4.98 -7.89
N SER A 36 1.44 -5.66 -7.91
CA SER A 36 2.72 -5.07 -8.31
C SER A 36 2.74 -4.77 -9.81
N ASP A 37 2.23 -5.69 -10.64
CA ASP A 37 2.10 -5.54 -12.09
C ASP A 37 1.18 -4.34 -12.42
N ASP A 38 0.09 -4.19 -11.67
CA ASP A 38 -0.80 -3.03 -11.75
C ASP A 38 -0.08 -1.69 -11.49
N VAL A 39 0.70 -1.63 -10.40
CA VAL A 39 1.49 -0.43 -10.06
C VAL A 39 2.49 -0.12 -11.17
N ARG A 40 3.15 -1.14 -11.73
CA ARG A 40 4.06 -0.99 -12.86
C ARG A 40 3.33 -0.42 -14.08
N GLY A 41 2.18 -0.98 -14.43
CA GLY A 41 1.36 -0.51 -15.55
C GLY A 41 0.96 0.96 -15.40
N VAL A 42 0.61 1.41 -14.19
CA VAL A 42 0.30 2.82 -13.93
C VAL A 42 1.54 3.73 -14.08
N ILE A 43 2.70 3.32 -13.55
CA ILE A 43 3.97 4.06 -13.69
C ILE A 43 4.33 4.25 -15.17
N GLU A 44 4.20 3.19 -15.97
CA GLU A 44 4.46 3.22 -17.41
C GLU A 44 3.46 4.10 -18.16
N ALA A 45 2.16 3.94 -17.87
CA ALA A 45 1.11 4.70 -18.53
C ALA A 45 1.21 6.22 -18.27
N LEU A 46 1.71 6.60 -17.10
CA LEU A 46 1.94 7.99 -16.72
C LEU A 46 3.31 8.52 -17.15
N GLY A 47 4.21 7.66 -17.65
CA GLY A 47 5.55 8.06 -18.09
C GLY A 47 6.44 8.60 -16.96
N LEU A 48 6.34 8.02 -15.75
CA LEU A 48 7.04 8.54 -14.56
C LEU A 48 8.54 8.19 -14.51
N GLY A 49 9.07 7.54 -15.56
CA GLY A 49 10.46 7.13 -15.67
C GLY A 49 10.77 5.77 -15.05
N ASP A 50 12.06 5.43 -14.98
CA ASP A 50 12.50 4.09 -14.61
C ASP A 50 12.50 3.84 -13.10
N ALA A 51 12.75 4.87 -12.28
CA ALA A 51 12.80 4.76 -10.83
C ALA A 51 11.99 5.87 -10.15
N VAL A 52 10.99 5.48 -9.36
CA VAL A 52 10.09 6.38 -8.61
C VAL A 52 10.28 6.22 -7.10
N ASP A 53 9.81 7.19 -6.32
CA ASP A 53 9.65 7.04 -4.87
C ASP A 53 8.35 6.29 -4.57
N LEU A 54 8.43 5.21 -3.80
CA LEU A 54 7.28 4.39 -3.45
C LEU A 54 6.97 4.46 -1.96
N VAL A 55 5.71 4.72 -1.65
CA VAL A 55 5.19 4.65 -0.29
C VAL A 55 4.05 3.65 -0.26
N GLY A 56 4.14 2.66 0.62
CA GLY A 56 3.12 1.65 0.79
C GLY A 56 2.66 1.55 2.23
N TRP A 57 1.36 1.40 2.44
CA TRP A 57 0.77 1.23 3.77
C TRP A 57 0.05 -0.11 3.89
N ARG A 58 0.23 -0.83 5.00
CA ARG A 58 -0.40 -2.14 5.25
C ARG A 58 -0.12 -3.11 4.09
N MET A 59 -1.16 -3.62 3.44
CA MET A 59 -1.03 -4.48 2.26
C MET A 59 -0.25 -3.78 1.14
N GLY A 60 -0.48 -2.48 0.94
CA GLY A 60 0.23 -1.68 -0.06
C GLY A 60 1.75 -1.61 0.20
N ALA A 61 2.20 -1.77 1.45
CA ALA A 61 3.63 -1.88 1.76
C ALA A 61 4.23 -3.19 1.21
N GLY A 62 3.48 -4.29 1.30
CA GLY A 62 3.88 -5.56 0.68
C GLY A 62 3.90 -5.47 -0.85
N VAL A 63 2.97 -4.72 -1.44
CA VAL A 63 2.95 -4.49 -2.90
C VAL A 63 4.20 -3.75 -3.36
N VAL A 64 4.59 -2.65 -2.71
CA VAL A 64 5.78 -1.89 -3.12
C VAL A 64 7.10 -2.62 -2.79
N LEU A 65 7.12 -3.47 -1.75
CA LEU A 65 8.25 -4.37 -1.49
C LEU A 65 8.37 -5.43 -2.59
N ARG A 66 7.24 -5.99 -3.06
CA ARG A 66 7.23 -6.92 -4.19
C ARG A 66 7.71 -6.25 -5.47
N TYR A 67 7.26 -5.03 -5.73
CA TYR A 67 7.71 -4.24 -6.89
C TYR A 67 9.22 -4.05 -6.89
N ALA A 68 9.82 -3.73 -5.74
CA ALA A 68 11.26 -3.51 -5.61
C ALA A 68 12.13 -4.77 -5.85
N LEU A 69 11.54 -5.97 -5.85
CA LEU A 69 12.26 -7.20 -6.20
C LEU A 69 12.48 -7.33 -7.71
N ASP A 70 11.57 -6.78 -8.52
CA ASP A 70 11.52 -6.98 -9.97
C ASP A 70 11.91 -5.70 -10.74
N HIS A 71 11.87 -4.53 -10.09
CA HIS A 71 12.05 -3.22 -10.74
C HIS A 71 12.88 -2.23 -9.89
N PRO A 72 13.61 -1.29 -10.52
CA PRO A 72 14.32 -0.25 -9.79
C PRO A 72 13.37 0.73 -9.09
N VAL A 73 13.77 1.17 -7.89
CA VAL A 73 13.03 2.11 -7.04
C VAL A 73 14.01 3.16 -6.51
N ARG A 74 13.63 4.45 -6.52
CA ARG A 74 14.49 5.54 -6.04
C ARG A 74 14.53 5.59 -4.52
N THR A 75 13.36 5.57 -3.88
CA THR A 75 13.22 5.41 -2.43
C THR A 75 12.00 4.55 -2.11
N LEU A 76 12.04 3.85 -0.97
CA LEU A 76 10.97 2.96 -0.53
C LEU A 76 10.62 3.24 0.93
N THR A 77 9.36 3.55 1.20
CA THR A 77 8.85 3.79 2.56
C THR A 77 7.70 2.83 2.88
N PRO A 78 7.97 1.69 3.54
CA PRO A 78 6.94 0.80 4.04
C PRO A 78 6.39 1.29 5.39
N GLN A 79 5.08 1.57 5.45
CA GLN A 79 4.41 1.99 6.68
C GLN A 79 3.48 0.87 7.19
N ALA A 80 3.75 0.38 8.40
CA ALA A 80 3.00 -0.72 9.04
C ALA A 80 2.80 -1.91 8.08
N PRO A 81 3.89 -2.45 7.49
CA PRO A 81 3.79 -3.48 6.46
C PRO A 81 3.14 -4.76 6.97
N VAL A 82 2.47 -5.46 6.06
CA VAL A 82 2.18 -6.88 6.25
C VAL A 82 3.49 -7.67 6.30
N SER A 83 3.49 -8.80 7.01
CA SER A 83 4.66 -9.69 6.99
C SER A 83 4.92 -10.17 5.55
N PRO A 84 6.19 -10.32 5.12
CA PRO A 84 6.52 -10.93 3.84
C PRO A 84 6.07 -12.41 3.76
N TYR A 85 5.75 -13.04 4.90
CA TYR A 85 5.21 -14.40 5.00
C TYR A 85 3.67 -14.44 5.05
N GLY A 86 3.00 -13.29 4.84
CA GLY A 86 1.55 -13.19 4.76
C GLY A 86 0.93 -12.45 5.93
N PHE A 87 -0.30 -12.84 6.28
CA PHE A 87 -1.12 -12.18 7.30
C PHE A 87 -0.90 -12.72 8.71
N GLY A 88 0.05 -13.63 8.85
CA GLY A 88 0.46 -14.26 10.09
C GLY A 88 1.50 -13.46 10.87
N GLY A 89 1.54 -13.69 12.18
CA GLY A 89 2.55 -13.08 13.04
C GLY A 89 3.84 -13.89 12.91
N THR A 90 4.88 -13.31 12.31
CA THR A 90 6.15 -14.02 12.07
C THR A 90 7.36 -13.25 12.58
N ARG A 91 8.44 -13.97 12.95
CA ARG A 91 9.73 -13.43 13.37
C ARG A 91 10.90 -14.05 12.61
N GLY A 92 12.04 -13.38 12.70
CA GLY A 92 13.29 -13.83 12.08
C GLY A 92 13.26 -13.73 10.55
N THR A 93 14.38 -14.10 9.93
CA THR A 93 14.57 -14.11 8.47
C THR A 93 13.99 -15.34 7.80
N ASP A 94 13.54 -16.33 8.57
CA ASP A 94 12.97 -17.58 8.07
C ASP A 94 11.44 -17.62 8.20
N GLY A 95 10.83 -16.55 8.75
CA GLY A 95 9.37 -16.45 8.89
C GLY A 95 8.77 -17.38 9.94
N GLU A 96 9.52 -17.64 11.02
CA GLU A 96 9.02 -18.48 12.12
C GLU A 96 7.74 -17.86 12.69
N ARG A 97 6.69 -18.66 12.79
CA ARG A 97 5.41 -18.22 13.36
C ARG A 97 5.59 -17.86 14.83
N LEU A 98 5.01 -16.74 15.24
CA LEU A 98 5.01 -16.29 16.63
C LEU A 98 4.16 -17.20 17.52
N THR A 99 3.06 -17.74 16.99
CA THR A 99 2.19 -18.72 17.65
C THR A 99 1.66 -19.74 16.64
N PRO A 100 1.22 -20.93 17.08
CA PRO A 100 0.76 -21.98 16.16
C PRO A 100 -0.47 -21.60 15.31
N ASP A 101 -1.35 -20.75 15.86
CA ASP A 101 -2.59 -20.27 15.26
C ASP A 101 -2.42 -19.04 14.35
N ASP A 102 -1.20 -18.47 14.32
CA ASP A 102 -0.76 -17.44 13.38
C ASP A 102 -1.64 -16.16 13.27
N PRO A 103 -2.04 -15.51 14.38
CA PRO A 103 -2.88 -14.33 14.34
C PRO A 103 -2.05 -13.08 13.98
N ALA A 104 -2.29 -12.45 12.83
CA ALA A 104 -1.85 -11.05 12.62
C ALA A 104 -2.82 -10.15 11.84
N VAL A 105 -4.00 -10.63 11.45
CA VAL A 105 -5.12 -9.75 11.05
C VAL A 105 -5.97 -9.43 12.26
N SER A 106 -5.50 -8.50 13.09
CA SER A 106 -6.24 -8.03 14.25
C SER A 106 -6.79 -6.62 14.02
N ALA A 107 -7.97 -6.36 14.58
CA ALA A 107 -8.47 -5.00 14.81
C ALA A 107 -8.19 -4.63 16.28
N GLN A 108 -7.71 -3.42 16.52
CA GLN A 108 -7.53 -2.91 17.88
C GLN A 108 -8.80 -2.19 18.32
N VAL A 109 -9.37 -2.60 19.46
CA VAL A 109 -10.45 -1.87 20.12
C VAL A 109 -9.85 -1.08 21.27
N VAL A 110 -9.82 0.23 21.15
CA VAL A 110 -9.36 1.13 22.22
C VAL A 110 -10.58 1.71 22.91
N ARG A 111 -10.70 1.50 24.22
CA ARG A 111 -11.71 2.18 25.05
C ARG A 111 -11.15 3.55 25.44
N THR A 112 -11.70 4.62 24.88
CA THR A 112 -11.41 5.98 25.35
C THR A 112 -11.86 6.11 26.81
N PRO A 113 -10.99 6.59 27.73
CA PRO A 113 -11.42 6.93 29.09
C PRO A 113 -12.51 7.99 29.04
N THR A 114 -13.44 7.96 30.00
CA THR A 114 -14.56 8.93 30.12
C THR A 114 -14.10 10.38 30.34
N SER A 115 -12.82 10.60 30.64
CA SER A 115 -12.18 11.92 30.66
C SER A 115 -10.95 11.93 29.75
N TRP A 116 -11.02 12.74 28.69
CA TRP A 116 -9.90 13.05 27.80
C TRP A 116 -9.55 14.55 27.97
N PRO A 117 -8.29 14.93 28.26
CA PRO A 117 -7.93 16.34 28.34
C PRO A 117 -8.07 16.98 26.94
N ALA A 118 -9.04 17.89 26.83
CA ALA A 118 -9.37 18.61 25.61
C ALA A 118 -8.32 19.68 25.30
N SER A 119 -7.19 19.30 24.71
CA SER A 119 -6.27 20.29 24.14
C SER A 119 -5.32 19.73 23.07
N ARG A 120 -5.87 19.31 21.92
CA ARG A 120 -5.16 19.45 20.64
C ARG A 120 -6.16 19.83 19.54
N PRO A 121 -5.94 20.91 18.78
CA PRO A 121 -6.78 21.19 17.63
C PRO A 121 -6.49 20.15 16.54
N ALA A 122 -7.51 19.37 16.18
CA ALA A 122 -7.55 18.68 14.92
C ALA A 122 -8.11 19.66 13.89
N THR A 123 -7.28 20.06 12.92
CA THR A 123 -7.75 20.77 11.72
C THR A 123 -7.82 19.76 10.58
N PRO A 124 -9.01 19.28 10.18
CA PRO A 124 -9.17 18.56 8.93
C PRO A 124 -9.72 19.53 7.89
N ALA A 125 -8.84 20.29 7.23
CA ALA A 125 -9.22 21.06 6.06
C ALA A 125 -8.03 21.19 5.11
N MET A 126 -7.93 20.27 4.14
CA MET A 126 -7.61 20.56 2.73
C MET A 126 -7.35 19.26 1.98
N TRP A 127 -8.29 18.88 1.12
CA TRP A 127 -8.00 18.00 -0.01
C TRP A 127 -8.46 18.71 -1.27
N ARG A 128 -7.58 19.53 -1.85
CA ARG A 128 -7.75 20.03 -3.22
C ARG A 128 -6.59 19.51 -4.08
N ARG A 129 -6.98 18.81 -5.14
CA ARG A 129 -6.17 18.16 -6.20
C ARG A 129 -5.30 16.97 -5.74
N ARG A 130 -5.94 15.80 -5.62
CA ARG A 130 -5.28 14.51 -5.88
C ARG A 130 -5.54 14.14 -7.34
N ARG A 131 -4.50 13.81 -8.11
CA ARG A 131 -4.69 13.06 -9.36
C ARG A 131 -4.85 11.59 -8.97
N ARG A 132 -6.04 11.03 -9.16
CA ARG A 132 -6.28 9.59 -9.04
C ARG A 132 -5.80 8.92 -10.31
N ALA A 133 -5.01 7.85 -10.17
CA ALA A 133 -4.65 6.98 -11.27
C ALA A 133 -5.41 5.65 -11.11
N ARG A 134 -5.89 5.11 -12.22
CA ARG A 134 -6.68 3.88 -12.28
C ARG A 134 -5.87 2.77 -12.93
N CYS A 135 -6.06 1.54 -12.46
CA CYS A 135 -5.61 0.36 -13.15
C CYS A 135 -6.71 -0.10 -14.11
N THR A 136 -6.40 -0.14 -15.40
CA THR A 136 -7.23 -0.78 -16.44
C THR A 136 -6.39 -1.87 -17.08
N ALA A 137 -6.92 -3.09 -17.22
CA ALA A 137 -6.16 -4.17 -17.84
C ALA A 137 -5.75 -3.81 -19.29
N ARG A 138 -4.50 -4.10 -19.68
CA ARG A 138 -4.19 -4.33 -21.10
C ARG A 138 -4.69 -5.73 -21.44
N GLN A 139 -5.59 -5.83 -22.41
CA GLN A 139 -5.90 -7.12 -23.03
C GLN A 139 -4.62 -7.68 -23.66
N PRO A 140 -4.23 -8.93 -23.36
CA PRO A 140 -3.18 -9.58 -24.12
C PRO A 140 -3.68 -9.81 -25.56
N ALA A 141 -2.81 -9.53 -26.53
CA ALA A 141 -2.99 -9.91 -27.93
C ALA A 141 -2.81 -11.42 -28.12
#